data_AF-A0A3A6QQS0-F1
#
_entry.id   AF-A0A3A6QQS0-F1
#
_cell.length_a   1.000
_cell.length_b   1.000
_cell.length_c   1.000
_cell.angle_alpha   90.00
_cell.angle_beta   90.00
_cell.angle_gamma   90.00
#
_symmetry.space_group_name_H-M   'P 1'
#
loop_
_entity.id
_entity.type
_entity.pdbx_description
1 polymer ?
#
loop_
_entity_poly.entity_id
_entity_poly.type
_entity_poly.pdbx_seq_one_letter_code
_entity_poly.pdbx_strand_id
1 'polypeptide(L)'
;MLTGVTEYERANTIAERAQCSVDGARNALTQLVEMEIATKRGSRPAEFRRNGSYFRWKQIETLADEHPPAELRERLTELIDEDTQFQEQFEVPDPNAVPSTRLADTNHEQVHEQLASLSRWRTVRYDIELLQDAITRAERSQHDDGQTEASA
;
A
#
# COMPACT_ATOMS: atom_id res chain seq x y z
N MET A 1 13.75 7.49 5.55
CA MET A 1 13.55 6.02 5.52
C MET A 1 13.06 5.62 4.12
N LEU A 2 13.58 4.56 3.49
CA LEU A 2 13.25 4.19 2.09
C LEU A 2 11.75 3.90 1.86
N THR A 3 11.01 3.58 2.91
CA THR A 3 9.56 3.28 2.89
C THR A 3 8.71 4.37 2.25
N GLY A 4 9.16 5.63 2.27
CA GLY A 4 8.49 6.78 1.63
C GLY A 4 8.93 7.09 0.20
N VAL A 5 9.90 6.36 -0.38
CA VAL A 5 10.39 6.59 -1.75
C VAL A 5 9.61 5.69 -2.71
N THR A 6 8.41 6.13 -3.09
CA THR A 6 7.49 5.40 -3.99
C THR A 6 7.83 5.59 -5.47
N GLU A 7 8.41 6.72 -5.82
CA GLU A 7 8.91 7.04 -7.15
C GLU A 7 10.42 6.84 -7.26
N TYR A 8 10.93 6.73 -8.49
CA TYR A 8 12.36 6.62 -8.72
C TYR A 8 13.07 7.92 -8.40
N GLU A 9 14.01 7.85 -7.48
CA GLU A 9 14.74 9.02 -6.98
C GLU A 9 16.24 8.77 -6.98
N ARG A 10 17.01 9.83 -7.18
CA ARG A 10 18.47 9.74 -7.18
C ARG A 10 18.99 9.58 -5.75
N ALA A 11 20.12 8.88 -5.61
CA ALA A 11 20.73 8.63 -4.30
C ALA A 11 21.06 9.91 -3.52
N ASN A 12 21.38 11.03 -4.20
CA ASN A 12 21.62 12.30 -3.51
C ASN A 12 20.34 12.87 -2.88
N THR A 13 19.23 12.86 -3.62
CA THR A 13 17.92 13.29 -3.12
C THR A 13 17.46 12.42 -1.96
N ILE A 14 17.68 11.10 -2.04
CA ILE A 14 17.38 10.18 -0.94
C ILE A 14 18.28 10.45 0.27
N ALA A 15 19.57 10.72 0.07
CA ALA A 15 20.52 11.03 1.14
C ALA A 15 20.17 12.33 1.88
N GLU A 16 19.79 13.37 1.14
CA GLU A 16 19.32 14.65 1.70
C GLU A 16 18.08 14.42 2.58
N ARG A 17 17.07 13.70 2.07
CA ARG A 17 15.86 13.35 2.84
C ARG A 17 16.18 12.49 4.07
N ALA A 18 17.18 11.61 3.98
CA ALA A 18 17.62 10.74 5.06
C ALA A 18 18.64 11.38 6.01
N GLN A 19 19.05 12.63 5.76
CA GLN A 19 20.08 13.35 6.52
C GLN A 19 21.38 12.54 6.68
N CYS A 20 21.81 11.87 5.60
CA CYS A 20 23.03 11.07 5.58
C CYS A 20 23.93 11.42 4.39
N SER A 21 25.15 10.87 4.36
CA SER A 21 26.06 11.07 3.23
C SER A 21 25.55 10.35 1.98
N VAL A 22 25.84 10.91 0.80
CA VAL A 22 25.43 10.31 -0.48
C VAL A 22 26.04 8.91 -0.66
N ASP A 23 27.30 8.71 -0.25
CA ASP A 23 27.94 7.40 -0.35
C ASP A 23 27.38 6.39 0.66
N GLY A 24 27.02 6.84 1.87
CA GLY A 24 26.29 6.02 2.84
C GLY A 24 24.93 5.59 2.30
N ALA A 25 24.18 6.53 1.70
CA ALA A 25 22.91 6.23 1.05
C ALA A 25 23.08 5.23 -0.11
N ARG A 26 24.08 5.40 -0.97
CA ARG A 26 24.35 4.47 -2.09
C ARG A 26 24.65 3.05 -1.61
N ASN A 27 25.46 2.91 -0.56
CA ASN A 27 25.78 1.61 0.02
C ASN A 27 24.51 0.95 0.58
N ALA A 28 23.75 1.67 1.41
CA ALA A 28 22.50 1.16 1.97
C ALA A 28 21.48 0.79 0.86
N LEU A 29 21.31 1.64 -0.14
CA LEU A 29 20.41 1.38 -1.27
C LEU A 29 20.83 0.17 -2.10
N THR A 30 22.14 -0.07 -2.25
CA THR A 30 22.64 -1.26 -2.95
C THR A 30 22.30 -2.53 -2.20
N GLN A 31 22.53 -2.55 -0.87
CA GLN A 31 22.14 -3.68 -0.02
C GLN A 31 20.63 -3.93 -0.05
N LEU A 32 19.81 -2.86 -0.04
CA LEU A 32 18.36 -3.00 -0.13
C LEU A 32 17.90 -3.54 -1.49
N VAL A 33 18.63 -3.25 -2.57
CA VAL A 33 18.38 -3.86 -3.89
C VAL A 33 18.74 -5.34 -3.89
N GLU A 34 19.86 -5.71 -3.26
CA GLU A 34 20.28 -7.11 -3.11
C GLU A 34 19.28 -7.94 -2.30
N MET A 35 18.63 -7.32 -1.31
CA MET A 35 17.55 -7.92 -0.52
C MET A 35 16.17 -7.85 -1.19
N GLU A 36 16.08 -7.36 -2.43
CA GLU A 36 14.83 -7.10 -3.17
C GLU A 36 13.84 -6.14 -2.50
N ILE A 37 14.27 -5.42 -1.45
CA ILE A 37 13.47 -4.40 -0.75
C ILE A 37 13.39 -3.10 -1.57
N ALA A 38 14.40 -2.85 -2.42
CA ALA A 38 14.48 -1.70 -3.31
C ALA A 38 14.61 -2.15 -4.77
N THR A 39 14.17 -1.29 -5.69
CA THR A 39 14.42 -1.46 -7.12
C THR A 39 15.34 -0.34 -7.60
N LYS A 40 16.35 -0.70 -8.40
CA LYS A 40 17.24 0.24 -9.07
C LYS A 40 16.90 0.32 -10.56
N ARG A 41 16.96 1.52 -11.13
CA ARG A 41 16.90 1.74 -12.58
C ARG A 41 18.05 2.66 -13.01
N GLY A 42 18.55 2.42 -14.22
CA GLY A 42 19.61 3.23 -14.80
C GLY A 42 20.97 3.00 -14.12
N SER A 43 22.01 3.57 -14.72
CA SER A 43 23.39 3.41 -14.26
C SER A 43 24.08 4.75 -13.96
N ARG A 44 23.72 5.85 -14.63
CA ARG A 44 24.35 7.18 -14.47
C ARG A 44 23.39 8.35 -14.81
N PRO A 45 22.79 9.02 -13.80
CA PRO A 45 22.73 8.61 -12.40
C PRO A 45 21.80 7.41 -12.21
N ALA A 46 22.13 6.53 -11.26
CA ALA A 46 21.21 5.46 -10.85
C ALA A 46 20.07 6.05 -9.99
N GLU A 47 18.87 5.54 -10.21
CA GLU A 47 17.66 5.90 -9.49
C GLU A 47 17.15 4.69 -8.71
N PHE A 48 16.56 4.96 -7.55
CA PHE A 48 16.11 3.95 -6.61
C PHE A 48 14.68 4.26 -6.17
N ARG A 49 13.90 3.21 -5.95
CA ARG A 49 12.60 3.28 -5.28
C ARG A 49 12.42 2.08 -4.37
N ARG A 50 11.46 2.12 -3.45
CA ARG A 50 11.02 0.92 -2.72
C ARG A 50 10.43 -0.11 -3.69
N ASN A 51 10.66 -1.39 -3.45
CA ASN A 51 9.97 -2.46 -4.18
C ASN A 51 8.54 -2.56 -3.64
N GLY A 52 7.58 -1.94 -4.33
CA GLY A 52 6.17 -1.94 -3.91
C GLY A 52 5.60 -3.35 -3.75
N SER A 53 5.99 -4.29 -4.62
CA SER A 53 5.54 -5.68 -4.58
C SER A 53 6.03 -6.40 -3.32
N TYR A 54 7.27 -6.18 -2.92
CA TYR A 54 7.83 -6.74 -1.67
C TYR A 54 7.03 -6.29 -0.45
N PHE A 55 6.77 -4.98 -0.32
CA PHE A 55 6.03 -4.45 0.83
C PHE A 55 4.57 -4.88 0.82
N ARG A 56 3.92 -4.94 -0.35
CA ARG A 56 2.53 -5.44 -0.46
C ARG A 56 2.46 -6.91 -0.05
N TRP A 57 3.34 -7.75 -0.58
CA TRP A 57 3.42 -9.15 -0.19
C TRP A 57 3.68 -9.30 1.32
N LYS A 58 4.64 -8.55 1.89
CA LYS A 58 4.94 -8.63 3.31
C LYS A 58 3.76 -8.22 4.17
N GLN A 59 3.01 -7.19 3.76
CA GLN A 59 1.81 -6.76 4.45
C GLN A 59 0.70 -7.81 4.42
N ILE A 60 0.50 -8.48 3.27
CA ILE A 60 -0.44 -9.60 3.12
C ILE A 60 -0.05 -10.77 4.02
N GLU A 61 1.24 -11.13 4.02
CA GLU A 61 1.77 -12.22 4.85
C GLU A 61 1.56 -11.92 6.33
N THR A 62 1.95 -10.73 6.79
CA THR A 62 1.72 -10.30 8.18
C THR A 62 0.24 -10.33 8.56
N LEU A 63 -0.67 -9.82 7.71
CA LEU A 63 -2.10 -9.86 7.99
C LEU A 63 -2.64 -11.30 8.09
N ALA A 64 -2.18 -12.19 7.21
CA ALA A 64 -2.61 -13.58 7.19
C ALA A 64 -2.09 -14.39 8.39
N ASP A 65 -0.90 -14.06 8.89
CA ASP A 65 -0.27 -14.75 10.01
C ASP A 65 -0.78 -14.24 11.37
N GLU A 66 -1.07 -12.94 11.48
CA GLU A 66 -1.44 -12.30 12.76
C GLU A 66 -2.95 -12.35 13.04
N HIS A 67 -3.80 -12.50 12.01
CA HIS A 67 -5.26 -12.47 12.16
C HIS A 67 -5.94 -13.71 11.59
N PRO A 68 -6.95 -14.27 12.29
CA PRO A 68 -7.72 -15.38 11.76
C PRO A 68 -8.57 -14.91 10.55
N PRO A 69 -8.85 -15.82 9.57
CA PRO A 69 -9.66 -15.48 8.40
C PRO A 69 -11.05 -14.90 8.72
N ALA A 70 -11.64 -15.25 9.87
CA ALA A 70 -12.92 -14.72 10.29
C ALA A 70 -12.85 -13.21 10.61
N GLU A 71 -11.83 -12.78 11.35
CA GLU A 71 -11.61 -11.36 11.70
C GLU A 71 -11.29 -10.53 10.45
N LEU A 72 -10.46 -11.07 9.55
CA LEU A 72 -10.17 -10.41 8.28
C LEU A 72 -11.43 -10.19 7.42
N ARG A 73 -12.39 -11.14 7.44
CA ARG A 73 -13.66 -11.02 6.71
C ARG A 73 -14.61 -10.00 7.36
N GLU A 74 -14.63 -9.91 8.68
CA GLU A 74 -15.42 -8.90 9.40
C GLU A 74 -14.92 -7.50 9.00
N ARG A 75 -13.61 -7.26 9.12
CA ARG A 75 -13.00 -5.99 8.71
C ARG A 75 -13.18 -5.67 7.23
N LEU A 76 -13.13 -6.69 6.37
CA LEU A 76 -13.43 -6.52 4.94
C LEU A 76 -14.87 -6.05 4.71
N THR A 77 -15.83 -6.57 5.46
CA THR A 77 -17.25 -6.19 5.37
C THR A 77 -17.42 -4.73 5.78
N GLU A 78 -16.81 -4.30 6.88
CA GLU A 78 -16.84 -2.90 7.33
C GLU A 78 -16.30 -1.93 6.27
N LEU A 79 -15.20 -2.30 5.60
CA LEU A 79 -14.61 -1.46 4.55
C LEU A 79 -15.47 -1.43 3.28
N ILE A 80 -16.17 -2.52 2.94
CA ILE A 80 -17.13 -2.54 1.82
C ILE A 80 -18.34 -1.62 2.12
N ASP A 81 -18.81 -1.61 3.37
CA ASP A 81 -19.88 -0.70 3.79
C ASP A 81 -19.42 0.77 3.74
N GLU A 82 -18.20 1.07 4.20
CA GLU A 82 -17.61 2.41 4.10
C GLU A 82 -17.41 2.84 2.63
N ASP A 83 -16.95 1.93 1.77
CA ASP A 83 -16.84 2.16 0.34
C ASP A 83 -18.19 2.51 -0.30
N THR A 84 -19.25 1.82 0.10
CA THR A 84 -20.62 2.07 -0.36
C THR A 84 -21.10 3.46 0.08
N GLN A 85 -20.81 3.85 1.32
CA GLN A 85 -21.14 5.20 1.82
C GLN A 85 -20.42 6.29 1.01
N PHE A 86 -19.16 6.08 0.60
CA PHE A 86 -18.47 7.04 -0.27
C PHE A 86 -19.05 7.07 -1.68
N GLN A 87 -19.42 5.93 -2.25
CA GLN A 87 -20.10 5.88 -3.54
C GLN A 87 -21.42 6.67 -3.53
N GLU A 88 -22.20 6.56 -2.45
CA GLU A 88 -23.42 7.32 -2.23
C GLU A 88 -23.13 8.81 -2.05
N GLN A 89 -22.13 9.16 -1.24
CA GLN A 89 -21.73 10.55 -0.97
C GLN A 89 -21.30 11.29 -2.24
N PHE A 90 -20.50 10.64 -3.09
CA PHE A 90 -19.94 11.24 -4.30
C PHE A 90 -20.74 10.90 -5.57
N GLU A 91 -21.77 10.07 -5.47
CA GLU A 91 -22.63 9.63 -6.59
C GLU A 91 -21.83 9.07 -7.79
N VAL A 92 -20.69 8.44 -7.51
CA VAL A 92 -19.85 7.80 -8.53
C VAL A 92 -19.34 6.46 -7.99
N PRO A 93 -19.01 5.50 -8.85
CA PRO A 93 -18.53 4.18 -8.39
C PRO A 93 -17.06 4.18 -7.94
N ASP A 94 -16.26 5.16 -8.37
CA ASP A 94 -14.81 5.18 -8.14
C ASP A 94 -14.33 6.57 -7.69
N PRO A 95 -13.39 6.66 -6.73
CA PRO A 95 -12.86 7.94 -6.26
C PRO A 95 -12.17 8.78 -7.35
N ASN A 96 -11.68 8.16 -8.43
CA ASN A 96 -11.06 8.86 -9.56
C ASN A 96 -12.07 9.28 -10.63
N ALA A 97 -13.33 8.85 -10.52
CA ALA A 97 -14.43 9.31 -11.36
C ALA A 97 -15.04 10.63 -10.87
N VAL A 98 -14.66 11.13 -9.69
CA VAL A 98 -15.14 12.41 -9.17
C VAL A 98 -14.59 13.57 -10.01
N PRO A 99 -15.45 14.38 -10.65
CA PRO A 99 -15.01 15.44 -11.53
C PRO A 99 -14.37 16.60 -10.74
N SER A 100 -13.28 17.16 -11.28
CA SER A 100 -12.56 18.29 -10.66
C SER A 100 -13.40 19.56 -10.53
N THR A 101 -14.43 19.73 -11.35
CA THR A 101 -15.38 20.85 -11.25
C THR A 101 -16.17 20.83 -9.95
N ARG A 102 -16.54 19.63 -9.45
CA ARG A 102 -17.24 19.46 -8.16
C ARG A 102 -16.39 19.94 -6.97
N LEU A 103 -15.06 19.82 -7.09
CA LEU A 103 -14.11 20.33 -6.10
C LEU A 103 -13.91 21.85 -6.22
N ALA A 104 -14.15 22.46 -7.38
CA ALA A 104 -13.90 23.88 -7.63
C ALA A 104 -15.03 24.81 -7.18
N ASP A 105 -16.27 24.31 -7.10
CA ASP A 105 -17.47 25.09 -6.75
C ASP A 105 -17.63 25.38 -5.25
N THR A 106 -16.57 25.16 -4.46
CA THR A 106 -16.65 25.03 -3.01
C THR A 106 -15.63 25.93 -2.29
N ASN A 107 -15.89 26.33 -1.03
CA ASN A 107 -14.94 27.13 -0.26
C ASN A 107 -13.68 26.33 0.16
N HIS A 108 -12.61 27.00 0.56
CA HIS A 108 -11.31 26.34 0.81
C HIS A 108 -11.35 25.21 1.86
N GLU A 109 -12.13 25.37 2.93
CA GLU A 109 -12.28 24.38 4.00
C GLU A 109 -13.00 23.13 3.49
N GLN A 110 -14.12 23.31 2.79
CA GLN A 110 -14.89 22.23 2.19
C GLN A 110 -14.10 21.52 1.06
N VAL A 111 -13.23 22.22 0.32
CA VAL A 111 -12.31 21.57 -0.62
C VAL A 111 -11.33 20.65 0.11
N HIS A 112 -10.79 21.10 1.24
CA HIS A 112 -9.89 20.28 2.04
C HIS A 112 -10.59 19.02 2.56
N GLU A 113 -11.81 19.16 3.09
CA GLU A 113 -12.63 18.02 3.53
C GLU A 113 -12.92 17.04 2.40
N GLN A 114 -13.34 17.52 1.22
CA GLN A 114 -13.58 16.65 0.07
C GLN A 114 -12.31 15.91 -0.37
N LEU A 115 -11.16 16.58 -0.42
CA LEU A 115 -9.89 15.94 -0.75
C LEU A 115 -9.48 14.88 0.30
N ALA A 116 -9.75 15.14 1.57
CA ALA A 116 -9.54 14.17 2.65
C ALA A 116 -10.45 12.95 2.49
N SER A 117 -11.74 13.15 2.22
CA SER A 117 -12.70 12.07 1.94
C SER A 117 -12.30 11.24 0.72
N LEU A 118 -11.90 11.88 -0.39
CA LEU A 118 -11.41 11.17 -1.57
C LEU A 118 -10.12 10.38 -1.30
N SER A 119 -9.24 10.92 -0.47
CA SER A 119 -8.01 10.22 -0.06
C SER A 119 -8.36 9.00 0.81
N ARG A 120 -9.28 9.15 1.78
CA ARG A 120 -9.78 8.04 2.59
C ARG A 120 -10.41 6.97 1.73
N TRP A 121 -11.27 7.35 0.79
CA TRP A 121 -11.95 6.40 -0.09
C TRP A 121 -10.96 5.59 -0.95
N ARG A 122 -9.92 6.23 -1.49
CA ARG A 122 -8.83 5.50 -2.17
C ARG A 122 -8.11 4.52 -1.25
N THR A 123 -7.88 4.89 0.01
CA THR A 123 -7.31 3.98 1.01
C THR A 123 -8.23 2.82 1.31
N VAL A 124 -9.54 3.05 1.48
CA VAL A 124 -10.54 1.99 1.70
C VAL A 124 -10.51 0.97 0.56
N ARG A 125 -10.52 1.43 -0.70
CA ARG A 125 -10.42 0.56 -1.88
C ARG A 125 -9.13 -0.29 -1.87
N TYR A 126 -8.00 0.33 -1.55
CA TYR A 126 -6.72 -0.38 -1.42
C TYR A 126 -6.74 -1.42 -0.29
N ASP A 127 -7.29 -1.08 0.88
CA ASP A 127 -7.36 -1.96 2.04
C ASP A 127 -8.30 -3.15 1.78
N ILE A 128 -9.38 -2.96 1.02
CA ILE A 128 -10.28 -4.04 0.56
C ILE A 128 -9.49 -5.09 -0.24
N GLU A 129 -8.73 -4.66 -1.26
CA GLU A 129 -7.92 -5.57 -2.08
C GLU A 129 -6.87 -6.31 -1.23
N LEU A 130 -6.24 -5.59 -0.30
CA LEU A 130 -5.23 -6.13 0.59
C LEU A 130 -5.80 -7.21 1.52
N LEU A 131 -6.98 -6.97 2.10
CA LEU A 131 -7.64 -7.94 2.98
C LEU A 131 -8.15 -9.18 2.22
N GLN A 132 -8.66 -9.01 1.00
CA GLN A 132 -9.05 -10.14 0.15
C GLN A 132 -7.87 -11.07 -0.13
N ASP A 133 -6.70 -10.50 -0.44
CA ASP A 133 -5.48 -11.27 -0.63
C ASP A 133 -4.99 -11.93 0.66
N ALA A 134 -5.08 -11.23 1.79
CA ALA A 134 -4.72 -11.77 3.11
C ALA A 134 -5.61 -12.95 3.52
N ILE A 135 -6.93 -12.86 3.30
CA ILE A 135 -7.86 -13.98 3.54
C ILE A 135 -7.48 -15.19 2.68
N THR A 136 -7.26 -14.97 1.39
CA THR A 136 -6.85 -16.04 0.46
C THR A 136 -5.54 -16.69 0.89
N ARG A 137 -4.58 -15.89 1.39
CA ARG A 137 -3.29 -16.38 1.91
C ARG A 137 -3.45 -17.19 3.20
N ALA A 138 -4.28 -16.72 4.12
CA ALA A 138 -4.52 -17.38 5.42
C ALA A 138 -5.24 -18.72 5.26
N GLU A 139 -6.25 -18.79 4.38
CA GLU A 139 -6.95 -20.03 4.04
C GLU A 139 -6.00 -21.08 3.44
N ARG A 140 -5.06 -20.64 2.58
CA ARG A 140 -4.04 -21.53 1.99
C ARG A 140 -3.07 -22.08 3.05
N SER A 141 -2.63 -21.26 4.01
CA SER A 141 -1.78 -21.75 5.11
C SER A 141 -2.46 -22.85 5.90
N GLN A 142 -3.73 -22.65 6.30
CA GLN A 142 -4.48 -23.62 7.10
C GLN A 142 -4.64 -24.97 6.40
N HIS A 143 -4.75 -24.97 5.07
CA HIS A 143 -4.84 -26.19 4.29
C HIS A 143 -3.52 -26.97 4.25
N ASP A 144 -2.39 -26.27 4.14
CA ASP A 144 -1.05 -26.86 4.09
C ASP A 144 -0.66 -27.50 5.45
N ASP A 145 -0.98 -26.82 6.54
CA ASP A 145 -0.76 -27.33 7.91
C ASP A 145 -1.56 -28.62 8.15
N GLY A 146 -2.83 -28.66 7.74
CA GLY A 146 -3.69 -29.85 7.90
C GLY A 146 -3.27 -31.05 7.02
N GLN A 147 -2.63 -30.81 5.87
CA GLN A 147 -2.12 -31.88 5.01
C GLN A 147 -0.81 -32.48 5.53
N THR A 148 0.00 -31.67 6.21
CA THR A 148 1.25 -32.09 6.85
C THR A 148 0.99 -32.96 8.08
N GLU A 149 -0.02 -32.62 8.89
CA GLU A 149 -0.41 -33.43 10.07
C GLU A 149 -1.07 -34.76 9.71
N ALA A 150 -1.81 -34.84 8.60
CA ALA A 150 -2.47 -36.08 8.16
C ALA A 150 -1.53 -37.12 7.53
N SER A 151 -0.26 -36.77 7.29
CA SER A 151 0.75 -37.61 6.65
C SER A 151 1.80 -38.19 7.61
N ALA A 152 1.63 -37.97 8.93
CA ALA A 152 2.51 -38.48 10.00
C ALA A 152 1.84 -39.59 10.81
#